data_AF-A0A1V9EBE7-F1
#
_entry.id   AF-A0A1V9EBE7-F1
#
_cell.length_a   1.000
_cell.length_b   1.000
_cell.length_c   1.000
_cell.angle_alpha   90.00
_cell.angle_beta   90.00
_cell.angle_gamma   90.00
#
_symmetry.space_group_name_H-M   'P 1'
#
loop_
_entity.id
_entity.type
_entity.pdbx_description
1 polymer ?
#
loop_
_entity_poly.entity_id
_entity_poly.type
_entity_poly.pdbx_seq_one_letter_code
_entity_poly.pdbx_strand_id
1 'polypeptide(L)'
;MESIAKPKKAKFFRSKQEIELLLRDWEKSGLSVKAFCAGLHIAEGTFYNWKARLSKGTKVTEKGGFAPIEIVPSAGNGLFAEVGHIKIYQPVSAAYLKELVS
;
A
#
# COMPACT_ATOMS: atom_id res chain seq x y z
N MET A 1 17.02 47.08 32.98
CA MET A 1 16.25 46.21 32.06
C MET A 1 16.95 44.87 32.01
N GLU A 2 16.65 44.01 32.98
CA GLU A 2 17.22 42.66 33.05
C GLU A 2 16.57 41.78 31.97
N SER A 3 17.36 41.43 30.97
CA SER A 3 16.99 40.45 29.95
C SER A 3 17.17 39.05 30.51
N ILE A 4 16.08 38.48 31.03
CA ILE A 4 16.03 37.09 31.50
C ILE A 4 16.03 36.18 30.27
N ALA A 5 17.19 35.58 29.96
CA ALA A 5 17.32 34.59 28.92
C ALA A 5 16.46 33.35 29.27
N LYS A 6 15.47 33.02 28.44
CA LYS A 6 14.63 31.82 28.62
C LYS A 6 15.49 30.55 28.58
N PRO A 7 15.33 29.61 29.52
CA PRO A 7 16.11 28.38 29.53
C PRO A 7 15.78 27.52 28.30
N LYS A 8 16.81 27.07 27.58
CA LYS A 8 16.68 26.18 26.43
C LYS A 8 16.22 24.81 26.93
N LYS A 9 15.00 24.38 26.54
CA LYS A 9 14.48 23.05 26.90
C LYS A 9 15.38 21.96 26.35
N ALA A 10 15.83 21.04 27.21
CA ALA A 10 16.59 19.86 26.80
C ALA A 10 15.75 19.03 25.82
N LYS A 11 16.27 18.78 24.62
CA LYS A 11 15.60 17.92 23.65
C LYS A 11 15.75 16.48 24.12
N PHE A 12 14.68 15.92 24.68
CA PHE A 12 14.65 14.50 25.03
C PHE A 12 14.67 13.69 23.74
N PHE A 13 15.81 13.06 23.45
CA PHE A 13 15.95 12.18 22.31
C PHE A 13 15.49 10.79 22.72
N ARG A 14 14.48 10.27 22.01
CA ARG A 14 14.06 8.87 22.17
C ARG A 14 15.10 7.94 21.57
N SER A 15 15.32 6.81 22.24
CA SER A 15 16.19 5.75 21.73
C SER A 15 15.57 5.09 20.50
N LYS A 16 16.38 4.41 19.69
CA LYS A 16 15.89 3.68 18.50
C LYS A 16 14.86 2.61 18.87
N GLN A 17 15.10 1.87 19.95
CA GLN A 17 14.21 0.80 20.42
C GLN A 17 12.85 1.37 20.85
N GLU A 18 12.84 2.51 21.54
CA GLU A 18 11.61 3.17 21.96
C GLU A 18 10.79 3.65 20.76
N ILE A 19 11.45 4.17 19.73
CA ILE A 19 10.81 4.55 18.46
C ILE A 19 10.20 3.33 17.75
N GLU A 20 10.91 2.19 17.72
CA GLU A 20 10.43 0.94 17.13
C GLU A 20 9.17 0.42 17.85
N LEU A 21 9.16 0.46 19.18
CA LEU A 21 8.00 0.07 19.99
C LEU A 21 6.80 0.98 19.70
N LEU A 22 7.00 2.30 19.70
CA LEU A 22 5.94 3.26 19.42
C LEU A 22 5.32 3.09 18.01
N LEU A 23 6.14 2.77 17.01
CA LEU A 23 5.64 2.49 15.65
C LEU A 23 4.81 1.20 15.59
N ARG A 24 5.20 0.16 16.34
CA ARG A 24 4.42 -1.09 16.45
C ARG A 24 3.12 -0.89 17.22
N ASP A 25 3.15 -0.11 18.30
CA ASP A 25 1.95 0.21 19.06
C ASP A 25 0.97 1.04 18.22
N TRP A 26 1.48 1.99 17.42
CA TRP A 26 0.65 2.69 16.44
C TRP A 26 -0.02 1.73 15.46
N GLU A 27 0.75 0.83 14.86
CA GLU A 27 0.23 -0.14 13.88
C GLU A 27 -0.84 -1.06 14.48
N LYS A 28 -0.65 -1.50 15.73
CA LYS A 28 -1.64 -2.29 16.47
C LYS A 28 -2.88 -1.49 16.87
N SER A 29 -2.73 -0.19 17.16
CA SER A 29 -3.82 0.66 17.61
C SER A 29 -4.88 0.91 16.53
N GLY A 30 -4.50 0.82 15.25
CA GLY A 30 -5.38 1.18 14.12
C GLY A 30 -5.75 2.68 14.06
N LEU A 31 -5.16 3.51 14.91
CA LEU A 31 -5.42 4.94 14.96
C LEU A 31 -4.76 5.67 13.79
N SER A 32 -5.36 6.78 13.36
CA SER A 32 -4.67 7.70 12.46
C SER A 32 -3.39 8.24 13.12
N VAL A 33 -2.36 8.51 12.31
CA VAL A 33 -1.08 9.08 12.80
C VAL A 33 -1.33 10.35 13.63
N LYS A 34 -2.25 11.20 13.18
CA LYS A 34 -2.65 12.43 13.87
C LYS A 34 -3.21 12.16 15.27
N ALA A 35 -4.14 11.22 15.41
CA ALA A 35 -4.75 10.87 16.69
C ALA A 35 -3.72 10.25 17.65
N PHE A 36 -2.88 9.36 17.14
CA PHE A 36 -1.81 8.72 17.92
C PHE A 36 -0.75 9.73 18.40
N CYS A 37 -0.31 10.61 17.50
CA CYS A 37 0.67 11.65 17.81
C CYS A 37 0.12 12.68 18.81
N ALA A 38 -1.17 13.02 18.70
CA ALA A 38 -1.83 13.91 19.65
C ALA A 38 -1.85 13.34 21.07
N GLY A 39 -2.19 12.05 21.22
CA GLY A 39 -2.22 11.38 22.54
C GLY A 39 -0.85 11.26 23.21
N LEU A 40 0.23 11.19 22.43
CA LEU A 40 1.60 11.04 22.93
C LEU A 40 2.41 12.35 22.94
N HIS A 41 1.79 13.47 22.58
CA HIS A 41 2.44 14.78 22.41
C HIS A 41 3.68 14.73 21.49
N ILE A 42 3.56 13.99 20.39
CA ILE A 42 4.60 13.87 19.38
C ILE A 42 4.20 14.72 18.17
N ALA A 43 5.15 15.45 17.59
CA ALA A 43 4.88 16.14 16.33
C ALA A 43 4.77 15.12 15.20
N GLU A 44 3.75 15.24 14.35
CA GLU A 44 3.52 14.31 13.23
C GLU A 44 4.76 14.19 12.33
N GLY A 45 5.45 15.31 12.05
CA GLY A 45 6.70 15.31 11.27
C GLY A 45 7.81 14.47 11.90
N THR A 46 7.89 14.40 13.23
CA THR A 46 8.83 13.53 13.94
C THR A 46 8.49 12.07 13.72
N PHE A 47 7.21 11.71 13.80
CA PHE A 47 6.73 10.35 13.55
C PHE A 47 7.03 9.90 12.11
N TYR A 48 6.73 10.73 11.11
CA TYR A 48 7.04 10.41 9.71
C TYR A 48 8.55 10.27 9.47
N ASN A 49 9.37 11.11 10.10
CA ASN A 49 10.82 11.02 10.01
C ASN A 49 11.34 9.70 10.59
N TRP A 50 10.83 9.28 11.75
CA TRP A 50 11.13 7.96 12.32
C TRP A 50 10.74 6.83 11.37
N LYS A 51 9.50 6.82 10.87
CA LYS A 51 9.02 5.80 9.93
C LYS A 51 9.92 5.72 8.68
N ALA A 52 10.27 6.86 8.10
CA ALA A 52 11.14 6.94 6.92
C ALA A 52 12.59 6.48 7.21
N ARG A 53 13.12 6.75 8.41
CA ARG A 53 14.47 6.31 8.79
C ARG A 53 14.54 4.80 8.99
N LEU A 54 13.50 4.20 9.58
CA LEU A 54 13.44 2.75 9.77
C LEU A 54 13.21 2.02 8.44
N SER A 55 12.37 2.56 7.56
CA SER A 55 12.15 1.97 6.23
C SER A 55 13.40 2.00 5.36
N LYS A 56 14.28 3.01 5.52
CA LYS A 56 15.59 3.09 4.82
C LYS A 56 16.62 2.08 5.32
N GLY A 57 16.46 1.53 6.52
CA GLY A 57 17.34 0.49 7.07
C GLY A 57 17.11 -0.87 6.44
N THR A 58 15.89 -1.12 5.97
CA THR A 58 15.59 -2.25 5.09
C THR A 58 15.96 -1.82 3.68
N LYS A 59 17.15 -2.18 3.20
CA LYS A 59 17.50 -2.10 1.78
C LYS A 59 16.62 -3.07 0.98
N VAL A 60 15.32 -2.81 0.89
CA VAL A 60 14.58 -3.27 -0.25
C VAL A 60 14.83 -2.21 -1.31
N THR A 61 15.74 -2.55 -2.20
CA THR A 61 15.99 -1.87 -3.45
C THR A 61 14.75 -2.02 -4.35
N GLU A 62 13.57 -1.62 -3.85
CA GLU A 62 12.38 -1.50 -4.68
C GLU A 62 12.58 -0.23 -5.50
N LYS A 63 13.36 -0.37 -6.58
CA LYS A 63 13.22 0.50 -7.74
C LYS A 63 11.73 0.52 -8.02
N GLY A 64 11.09 1.68 -7.86
CA GLY A 64 9.69 1.89 -8.23
C GLY A 64 9.48 1.35 -9.64
N GLY A 65 8.85 0.19 -9.71
CA GLY A 65 8.52 -0.53 -10.93
C GLY A 65 7.02 -0.74 -10.96
N PHE A 66 6.47 -0.87 -12.15
CA PHE A 66 5.09 -1.27 -12.30
C PHE A 66 4.97 -2.73 -11.84
N ALA A 67 4.03 -2.99 -10.94
CA ALA A 67 3.65 -4.36 -10.63
C ALA A 67 3.00 -4.96 -11.89
N PRO A 68 3.46 -6.13 -12.38
CA PRO A 68 2.80 -6.78 -13.51
C PRO A 68 1.39 -7.17 -13.09
N ILE A 69 0.40 -6.72 -13.85
CA ILE A 69 -0.99 -7.12 -13.69
C ILE A 69 -1.20 -8.29 -14.64
N GLU A 70 -1.48 -9.48 -14.09
CA GLU A 70 -1.92 -10.61 -14.89
C GLU A 70 -3.36 -10.37 -15.34
N ILE A 71 -3.54 -10.24 -16.66
CA ILE A 71 -4.86 -10.19 -17.27
C ILE A 71 -5.38 -11.62 -17.29
N VAL A 72 -6.06 -12.03 -16.22
CA VAL A 72 -6.87 -13.25 -16.24
C VAL A 72 -8.05 -12.94 -17.16
N PRO A 73 -8.28 -13.69 -18.25
CA PRO A 73 -9.50 -13.54 -19.02
C PRO A 73 -10.64 -13.93 -18.08
N SER A 74 -11.25 -12.93 -17.46
CA SER A 74 -12.52 -13.12 -16.78
C SER A 74 -13.44 -13.68 -17.85
N ALA A 75 -14.00 -14.85 -17.60
CA ALA A 75 -15.04 -15.46 -18.41
C ALA A 75 -16.34 -14.64 -18.30
N GLY A 76 -16.23 -13.33 -18.49
CA GLY A 76 -17.35 -12.45 -18.75
C GLY A 76 -17.92 -12.86 -20.09
N ASN A 77 -19.24 -13.04 -20.11
CA ASN A 77 -20.09 -13.42 -21.22
C ASN A 77 -20.00 -12.42 -22.41
N GLY A 78 -18.82 -12.22 -22.95
CA GLY A 78 -18.56 -11.41 -24.13
C GLY A 78 -18.84 -12.24 -25.37
N LEU A 79 -19.46 -11.62 -26.37
CA LEU A 79 -19.57 -12.21 -27.69
C LEU A 79 -18.15 -12.52 -28.21
N PHE A 80 -17.85 -13.80 -28.36
CA PHE A 80 -16.57 -14.31 -28.86
C PHE A 80 -16.48 -14.17 -30.38
N ALA A 81 -17.54 -14.54 -31.11
CA ALA A 81 -17.60 -14.41 -32.57
C ALA A 81 -19.06 -14.38 -33.08
N GLU A 82 -19.28 -13.80 -34.27
CA GLU A 82 -20.57 -13.79 -34.98
C GLU A 82 -20.38 -14.25 -36.43
N VAL A 83 -21.20 -15.20 -36.87
CA VAL A 83 -21.24 -15.69 -38.26
C VAL A 83 -22.70 -15.70 -38.72
N GLY A 84 -23.07 -14.74 -39.56
CA GLY A 84 -24.46 -14.53 -39.94
C GLY A 84 -25.32 -14.22 -38.72
N HIS A 85 -26.26 -15.11 -38.39
CA HIS A 85 -27.13 -15.00 -37.20
C HIS A 85 -26.65 -15.81 -35.99
N ILE A 86 -25.51 -16.49 -36.09
CA ILE A 86 -24.97 -17.35 -35.03
C ILE A 86 -24.02 -16.55 -34.15
N LYS A 87 -24.32 -16.49 -32.86
CA LYS A 87 -23.52 -15.79 -31.85
C LYS A 87 -22.83 -16.81 -30.94
N ILE A 88 -21.50 -16.75 -30.90
CA ILE A 88 -20.65 -17.62 -30.10
C ILE A 88 -20.18 -16.80 -28.89
N TYR A 89 -20.42 -17.27 -27.67
CA TYR A 89 -20.10 -16.56 -26.42
C TYR A 89 -18.91 -17.17 -25.67
N GLN A 90 -18.27 -18.18 -26.25
CA GLN A 90 -17.10 -18.84 -25.70
C GLN A 90 -16.17 -19.29 -26.84
N PRO A 91 -14.85 -19.36 -26.62
CA PRO A 91 -13.95 -19.93 -27.60
C PRO A 91 -14.31 -21.40 -27.89
N VAL A 92 -14.58 -21.72 -29.15
CA VAL A 92 -14.89 -23.09 -29.61
C VAL A 92 -13.97 -23.49 -30.77
N SER A 93 -13.61 -24.77 -30.84
CA SER A 93 -12.82 -25.32 -31.95
C SER A 93 -13.71 -25.62 -33.17
N ALA A 94 -13.13 -25.59 -34.36
CA ALA A 94 -13.84 -25.95 -35.58
C ALA A 94 -14.31 -27.42 -35.59
N ALA A 95 -13.56 -28.32 -34.93
CA ALA A 95 -13.93 -29.74 -34.81
C ALA A 95 -15.24 -29.91 -34.03
N TYR A 96 -15.38 -29.22 -32.90
CA TYR A 96 -16.60 -29.27 -32.08
C TYR A 96 -17.84 -28.80 -32.87
N LEU A 97 -17.71 -27.69 -33.60
CA LEU A 97 -18.82 -27.20 -34.43
C LEU A 97 -19.20 -28.18 -35.54
N LYS A 98 -18.23 -28.92 -36.08
CA LYS A 98 -18.47 -29.93 -37.12
C LYS A 98 -19.22 -31.15 -36.59
N GLU A 99 -18.95 -31.56 -35.35
CA GLU A 99 -19.67 -32.66 -34.68
C GLU A 99 -21.15 -32.32 -34.43
N LEU A 100 -21.49 -31.06 -34.15
CA LEU A 100 -22.87 -30.65 -33.87
C LEU A 100 -23.78 -30.60 -35.11
N VAL A 101 -23.20 -30.48 -36.30
CA VAL A 101 -23.94 -30.36 -37.58
C VAL A 101 -24.08 -31.72 -38.28
N SER A 102 -23.40 -32.75 -37.78
CA SER A 102 -23.44 -34.11 -38.31
C SER A 102 -24.50 -34.97 -37.62
#